data_AF-A0AAD8DNV0-F1
#
_entry.id   AF-A0AAD8DNV0-F1
#
_cell.length_a   1.000
_cell.length_b   1.000
_cell.length_c   1.000
_cell.angle_alpha   90.00
_cell.angle_beta   90.00
_cell.angle_gamma   90.00
#
_symmetry.space_group_name_H-M   'P 1'
#
loop_
_entity.id
_entity.type
_entity.pdbx_description
1 polymer ?
#
loop_
_entity_poly.entity_id
_entity_poly.type
_entity_poly.pdbx_seq_one_letter_code
_entity_poly.pdbx_strand_id
1 'polypeptide(L)'
;MILNPRILSSAAVVAITCAVSAAAYYYKSRNAQINEVMVFCKLQYNAFNYFDRLMSHIEAAKKTVNVCMPSIHNPAIQGRLVNLIKKKKTKIQMIIDHSGYNDSTDFFINELIEAGAEIKCKAKEANYKMRKFCLVDDKVLMTGTLDWGNDRSADNWNYVYITSKPELVQPVKREFYQMWRESSDIKPYIKSTPRESDIDIVDDNDEDCLEPNKELETSVTPEVFLE
;
A
#
# COMPACT_ATOMS: atom_id res chain seq x y z
N MET A 1 -5.05 -67.72 -13.31
CA MET A 1 -5.43 -66.66 -14.28
C MET A 1 -4.22 -65.74 -14.43
N ILE A 2 -3.43 -65.90 -15.49
CA ILE A 2 -2.21 -65.12 -15.70
C ILE A 2 -2.62 -63.83 -16.42
N LEU A 3 -2.52 -62.68 -15.74
CA LEU A 3 -2.83 -61.39 -16.35
C LEU A 3 -1.83 -61.07 -17.46
N ASN A 4 -2.34 -60.53 -18.57
CA ASN A 4 -1.53 -60.16 -19.74
C ASN A 4 -0.51 -59.06 -19.35
N PRO A 5 0.80 -59.24 -19.60
CA PRO A 5 1.84 -58.28 -19.20
C PRO A 5 1.65 -56.87 -19.77
N ARG A 6 0.95 -56.72 -20.91
CA ARG A 6 0.57 -55.40 -21.45
C ARG A 6 -0.43 -54.65 -20.58
N ILE A 7 -1.36 -55.37 -19.94
CA ILE A 7 -2.35 -54.80 -19.02
C ILE A 7 -1.67 -54.37 -17.71
N LEU A 8 -0.71 -55.18 -17.23
CA LEU A 8 0.09 -54.85 -16.05
C LEU A 8 0.92 -53.57 -16.27
N SER A 9 1.53 -53.43 -17.45
CA SER A 9 2.30 -52.24 -17.84
C SER A 9 1.43 -50.98 -17.92
N SER A 10 0.23 -51.07 -18.50
CA SER A 10 -0.70 -49.93 -18.57
C SER A 10 -1.23 -49.51 -17.20
N ALA A 11 -1.53 -50.48 -16.32
CA ALA A 11 -1.96 -50.19 -14.95
C ALA A 11 -0.86 -49.48 -14.13
N ALA A 12 0.40 -49.89 -14.30
CA ALA A 12 1.53 -49.24 -13.66
C ALA A 12 1.70 -47.78 -14.13
N VAL A 13 1.56 -47.51 -15.43
CA VAL A 13 1.65 -46.15 -15.99
C VAL A 13 0.55 -45.24 -15.45
N VAL A 14 -0.69 -45.73 -15.36
CA VAL A 14 -1.80 -44.97 -14.78
C VAL A 14 -1.53 -44.68 -13.29
N ALA A 15 -1.09 -45.67 -12.52
CA ALA A 15 -0.78 -45.49 -11.10
C ALA A 15 0.33 -44.46 -10.88
N ILE A 16 1.40 -44.50 -11.66
CA ILE A 16 2.49 -43.52 -11.61
C ILE A 16 1.97 -42.12 -11.96
N THR A 17 1.17 -42.01 -13.02
CA THR A 17 0.61 -40.71 -13.45
C THR A 17 -0.29 -40.10 -12.38
N CYS A 18 -1.15 -40.92 -11.76
CA CYS A 18 -1.98 -40.50 -10.64
C CYS A 18 -1.14 -40.09 -9.44
N ALA A 19 -0.11 -40.85 -9.09
CA ALA A 19 0.78 -40.54 -7.96
C ALA A 19 1.55 -39.23 -8.18
N VAL A 20 2.11 -39.01 -9.38
CA VAL A 20 2.80 -37.78 -9.75
C VAL A 20 1.84 -36.59 -9.75
N SER A 21 0.63 -36.75 -10.29
CA SER A 21 -0.39 -35.69 -10.30
C SER A 21 -0.85 -35.33 -8.88
N ALA A 22 -1.06 -36.33 -8.03
CA ALA A 22 -1.42 -36.13 -6.63
C ALA A 22 -0.28 -35.47 -5.85
N ALA A 23 0.97 -35.87 -6.07
CA ALA A 23 2.13 -35.25 -5.47
C ALA A 23 2.30 -33.79 -5.94
N ALA A 24 2.13 -33.51 -7.23
CA ALA A 24 2.18 -32.14 -7.77
C ALA A 24 1.04 -31.28 -7.21
N TYR A 25 -0.17 -31.82 -7.11
CA TYR A 25 -1.30 -31.14 -6.48
C TYR A 25 -1.04 -30.87 -4.99
N TYR A 26 -0.50 -31.84 -4.26
CA TYR A 26 -0.13 -31.71 -2.86
C TYR A 26 0.96 -30.66 -2.65
N TYR A 27 2.00 -30.65 -3.49
CA TYR A 27 3.07 -29.66 -3.41
C TYR A 27 2.57 -28.24 -3.75
N LYS A 28 1.65 -28.13 -4.71
CA LYS A 28 0.99 -26.87 -5.09
C LYS A 28 -0.02 -26.39 -4.07
N SER A 29 -0.69 -27.29 -3.35
CA SER A 29 -1.66 -26.93 -2.30
C SER A 29 -0.99 -26.56 -0.98
N ARG A 30 0.29 -26.92 -0.82
CA ARG A 30 1.10 -26.45 0.29
C ARG A 30 1.21 -24.93 0.19
N ASN A 31 0.51 -24.22 1.06
CA ASN A 31 0.80 -22.81 1.30
C ASN A 31 2.21 -22.75 1.90
N ALA A 32 3.21 -22.51 1.06
CA ALA A 32 4.53 -22.14 1.54
C ALA A 32 4.34 -20.92 2.45
N GLN A 33 4.81 -21.03 3.69
CA GLN A 33 4.77 -19.91 4.62
C GLN A 33 5.61 -18.78 4.00
N ILE A 34 5.00 -17.62 3.79
CA ILE A 34 5.68 -16.44 3.26
C ILE A 34 6.39 -15.77 4.42
N ASN A 35 7.66 -15.43 4.24
CA ASN A 35 8.47 -14.71 5.21
C ASN A 35 9.69 -14.11 4.50
N GLU A 36 9.50 -12.99 3.83
CA GLU A 36 10.51 -12.34 2.99
C GLU A 36 10.59 -10.84 3.28
N VAL A 37 11.77 -10.27 3.04
CA VAL A 37 11.98 -8.82 3.09
C VAL A 37 12.41 -8.38 1.70
N MET A 38 11.68 -7.42 1.15
CA MET A 38 12.02 -6.76 -0.11
C MET A 38 12.61 -5.39 0.22
N VAL A 39 13.75 -5.05 -0.38
CA VAL A 39 14.41 -3.75 -0.21
C VAL A 39 14.34 -3.00 -1.54
N PHE A 40 13.91 -1.74 -1.47
CA PHE A 40 13.77 -0.82 -2.60
C PHE A 40 14.78 0.31 -2.41
N CYS A 41 15.72 0.46 -3.35
CA CYS A 41 16.67 1.56 -3.36
C CYS A 41 17.03 1.95 -4.79
N LYS A 42 17.51 3.18 -4.97
CA LYS A 42 17.86 3.80 -6.27
C LYS A 42 18.78 2.98 -7.17
N LEU A 43 19.64 2.14 -6.57
CA LEU A 43 20.70 1.40 -7.28
C LEU A 43 20.26 0.07 -7.90
N GLN A 44 19.04 -0.40 -7.63
CA GLN A 44 18.52 -1.61 -8.25
C GLN A 44 17.79 -1.27 -9.55
N TYR A 45 18.58 -1.03 -10.61
CA TYR A 45 18.12 -0.87 -11.99
C TYR A 45 17.59 -2.22 -12.54
N ASN A 46 16.51 -2.71 -11.93
CA ASN A 46 15.56 -3.65 -12.49
C ASN A 46 14.23 -3.51 -11.73
N ALA A 47 13.79 -2.27 -11.54
CA ALA A 47 12.62 -1.89 -10.75
C ALA A 47 11.33 -2.65 -11.16
N PHE A 48 11.23 -3.05 -12.44
CA PHE A 48 10.12 -3.85 -12.94
C PHE A 48 9.97 -5.18 -12.19
N ASN A 49 11.05 -5.95 -12.00
CA ASN A 49 10.94 -7.29 -11.40
C ASN A 49 10.56 -7.26 -9.91
N TYR A 50 11.11 -6.31 -9.14
CA TYR A 50 10.82 -6.22 -7.70
C TYR A 50 9.45 -5.62 -7.42
N PHE A 51 9.07 -4.58 -8.17
CA PHE A 51 7.73 -4.00 -8.05
C PHE A 51 6.65 -5.00 -8.50
N ASP A 52 6.85 -5.70 -9.62
CA ASP A 52 5.89 -6.72 -10.06
C ASP A 52 5.84 -7.90 -9.10
N ARG A 53 6.95 -8.29 -8.48
CA ARG A 53 6.94 -9.30 -7.41
C ARG A 53 6.15 -8.81 -6.20
N LEU A 54 6.35 -7.58 -5.73
CA LEU A 54 5.56 -6.98 -4.66
C LEU A 54 4.05 -7.02 -4.99
N MET A 55 3.70 -6.55 -6.19
CA MET A 55 2.32 -6.55 -6.67
C MET A 55 1.75 -7.96 -6.83
N SER A 56 2.57 -8.96 -7.16
CA SER A 56 2.11 -10.35 -7.30
C SER A 56 1.49 -10.91 -6.01
N HIS A 57 1.97 -10.47 -4.84
CA HIS A 57 1.37 -10.85 -3.55
C HIS A 57 -0.03 -10.27 -3.38
N ILE A 58 -0.23 -9.01 -3.78
CA ILE A 58 -1.54 -8.34 -3.75
C ILE A 58 -2.46 -8.99 -4.77
N GLU A 59 -1.95 -9.29 -5.96
CA GLU A 59 -2.74 -9.90 -7.02
C GLU A 59 -3.12 -11.36 -6.76
N ALA A 60 -2.41 -12.05 -5.87
CA ALA A 60 -2.79 -13.38 -5.43
C ALA A 60 -4.08 -13.40 -4.58
N ALA A 61 -4.59 -12.22 -4.19
CA ALA A 61 -5.85 -12.08 -3.45
C ALA A 61 -7.02 -12.80 -4.13
N LYS A 62 -7.81 -13.50 -3.32
CA LYS A 62 -9.02 -14.22 -3.76
C LYS A 62 -10.29 -13.58 -3.22
N LYS A 63 -10.22 -12.89 -2.09
CA LYS A 63 -11.37 -12.37 -1.35
C LYS A 63 -11.21 -10.90 -1.01
N THR A 64 -10.13 -10.53 -0.32
CA THR A 64 -9.98 -9.19 0.26
C THR A 64 -8.56 -8.65 0.11
N VAL A 65 -8.47 -7.34 -0.10
CA VAL A 65 -7.25 -6.56 0.06
C VAL A 65 -7.58 -5.38 0.96
N ASN A 66 -6.96 -5.34 2.14
CA ASN A 66 -7.22 -4.36 3.18
C ASN A 66 -5.95 -3.51 3.36
N VAL A 67 -6.05 -2.21 3.08
CA VAL A 67 -4.89 -1.32 2.92
C VAL A 67 -4.98 -0.18 3.95
N CYS A 68 -3.88 0.09 4.64
CA CYS A 68 -3.68 1.29 5.44
C CYS A 68 -2.43 1.99 4.93
N MET A 69 -2.59 3.14 4.27
CA MET A 69 -1.51 3.90 3.65
C MET A 69 -1.78 5.40 3.80
N PRO A 70 -0.75 6.27 3.87
CA PRO A 70 -0.97 7.71 3.97
C PRO A 70 -1.77 8.28 2.78
N SER A 71 -1.44 7.86 1.56
CA SER A 71 -2.10 8.27 0.32
C SER A 71 -1.83 7.25 -0.80
N ILE A 72 -2.51 7.40 -1.94
CA ILE A 72 -2.25 6.68 -3.18
C ILE A 72 -2.20 7.66 -4.37
N HIS A 73 -1.07 7.68 -5.06
CA HIS A 73 -0.88 8.45 -6.30
C HIS A 73 0.13 7.80 -7.24
N ASN A 74 0.29 6.47 -7.12
CA ASN A 74 1.07 5.66 -8.06
C ASN A 74 0.12 4.96 -9.08
N PRO A 75 0.15 5.34 -10.36
CA PRO A 75 -0.75 4.78 -11.38
C PRO A 75 -0.55 3.27 -11.60
N ALA A 76 0.67 2.75 -11.39
CA ALA A 76 0.94 1.33 -11.54
C ALA A 76 0.28 0.50 -10.42
N ILE A 77 0.26 1.00 -9.19
CA ILE A 77 -0.48 0.33 -8.10
C ILE A 77 -1.98 0.45 -8.34
N GLN A 78 -2.45 1.67 -8.61
CA GLN A 78 -3.86 1.99 -8.76
C GLN A 78 -4.53 1.20 -9.89
N GLY A 79 -3.94 1.13 -11.09
CA GLY A 79 -4.47 0.33 -12.18
C GLY A 79 -4.54 -1.18 -11.89
N ARG A 80 -3.62 -1.72 -11.07
CA ARG A 80 -3.64 -3.14 -10.66
C ARG A 80 -4.74 -3.42 -9.63
N LEU A 81 -4.98 -2.50 -8.70
CA LEU A 81 -6.12 -2.60 -7.76
C LEU A 81 -7.47 -2.52 -8.49
N VAL A 82 -7.63 -1.57 -9.43
CA VAL A 82 -8.82 -1.48 -10.29
C VAL A 82 -9.05 -2.80 -11.06
N ASN A 83 -8.00 -3.39 -11.61
CA ASN A 83 -8.07 -4.69 -12.28
C ASN A 83 -8.51 -5.83 -11.35
N LEU A 84 -8.05 -5.86 -10.09
CA LEU A 84 -8.49 -6.86 -9.12
C LEU A 84 -9.98 -6.76 -8.82
N ILE A 85 -10.50 -5.55 -8.64
CA ILE A 85 -11.94 -5.35 -8.41
C ILE A 85 -12.73 -5.77 -9.65
N LYS A 86 -12.37 -5.27 -10.83
CA LYS A 86 -13.14 -5.49 -12.05
C LYS A 86 -13.11 -6.94 -12.52
N LYS A 87 -11.92 -7.58 -12.53
CA LYS A 87 -11.72 -8.93 -13.10
C LYS A 87 -11.89 -10.05 -12.08
N LYS A 88 -11.46 -9.86 -10.84
CA LYS A 88 -11.48 -10.91 -9.81
C LYS A 88 -12.59 -10.71 -8.77
N LYS A 89 -13.30 -9.58 -8.79
CA LYS A 89 -14.33 -9.24 -7.80
C LYS A 89 -13.78 -9.26 -6.37
N THR A 90 -12.50 -8.93 -6.22
CA THR A 90 -11.84 -8.83 -4.92
C THR A 90 -12.34 -7.59 -4.19
N LYS A 91 -12.72 -7.74 -2.93
CA LYS A 91 -13.11 -6.61 -2.08
C LYS A 91 -11.87 -5.80 -1.70
N ILE A 92 -11.84 -4.51 -2.04
CA ILE A 92 -10.75 -3.62 -1.65
C ILE A 92 -11.26 -2.62 -0.62
N GLN A 93 -10.61 -2.57 0.53
CA GLN A 93 -10.90 -1.64 1.62
C GLN A 93 -9.63 -0.85 1.94
N MET A 94 -9.70 0.47 1.89
CA MET A 94 -8.54 1.34 2.11
C MET A 94 -8.83 2.39 3.18
N ILE A 95 -7.91 2.53 4.12
CA ILE A 95 -7.88 3.65 5.05
C ILE A 95 -6.72 4.55 4.65
N ILE A 96 -7.04 5.82 4.37
CA ILE A 96 -6.06 6.86 4.05
C ILE A 96 -6.04 7.96 5.10
N ASP A 97 -4.93 8.70 5.17
CA ASP A 97 -4.86 9.93 5.97
C ASP A 97 -5.68 11.03 5.29
N HIS A 98 -6.26 11.93 6.09
CA HIS A 98 -6.91 13.14 5.62
C HIS A 98 -5.98 14.00 4.76
N SER A 99 -4.69 14.08 5.13
CA SER A 99 -3.71 14.84 4.32
C SER A 99 -3.41 14.19 2.97
N GLY A 100 -3.67 12.89 2.86
CA GLY A 100 -3.46 12.10 1.66
C GLY A 100 -4.59 12.16 0.64
N TYR A 101 -5.69 12.86 0.93
CA TYR A 101 -6.75 13.16 -0.03
C TYR A 101 -6.82 14.67 -0.31
N ASN A 102 -6.26 15.06 -1.45
CA ASN A 102 -6.18 16.43 -1.95
C ASN A 102 -6.31 16.46 -3.48
N ASP A 103 -6.30 17.66 -4.08
CA ASP A 103 -6.41 17.90 -5.54
C ASP A 103 -5.53 16.99 -6.40
N SER A 104 -4.29 16.71 -5.99
CA SER A 104 -3.35 15.90 -6.78
C SER A 104 -3.63 14.40 -6.74
N THR A 105 -4.30 13.94 -5.68
CA THR A 105 -4.62 12.52 -5.43
C THR A 105 -6.07 12.18 -5.80
N ASP A 106 -6.92 13.20 -5.99
CA ASP A 106 -8.36 13.05 -6.15
C ASP A 106 -8.74 12.16 -7.32
N PHE A 107 -8.07 12.31 -8.45
CA PHE A 107 -8.27 11.45 -9.62
C PHE A 107 -8.05 9.96 -9.30
N PHE A 108 -6.96 9.60 -8.61
CA PHE A 108 -6.64 8.21 -8.29
C PHE A 108 -7.64 7.59 -7.31
N ILE A 109 -8.04 8.38 -6.31
CA ILE A 109 -9.00 7.96 -5.28
C ILE A 109 -10.38 7.77 -5.90
N ASN A 110 -10.84 8.73 -6.71
CA ASN A 110 -12.15 8.63 -7.37
C ASN A 110 -12.23 7.45 -8.33
N GLU A 111 -11.19 7.20 -9.14
CA GLU A 111 -11.20 6.04 -10.06
C GLU A 111 -11.28 4.70 -9.29
N LEU A 112 -10.68 4.61 -8.10
CA LEU A 112 -10.81 3.42 -7.25
C LEU A 112 -12.22 3.27 -6.68
N ILE A 113 -12.83 4.37 -6.20
CA ILE A 113 -14.22 4.36 -5.72
C ILE A 113 -15.17 3.94 -6.84
N GLU A 114 -15.02 4.53 -8.03
CA GLU A 114 -15.82 4.18 -9.21
C GLU A 114 -15.64 2.71 -9.62
N ALA A 115 -14.44 2.16 -9.45
CA ALA A 115 -14.20 0.74 -9.66
C ALA A 115 -14.87 -0.17 -8.61
N GLY A 116 -15.22 0.37 -7.43
CA GLY A 116 -15.88 -0.34 -6.34
C GLY A 116 -15.03 -0.53 -5.07
N ALA A 117 -13.95 0.24 -4.90
CA ALA A 117 -13.18 0.23 -3.66
C ALA A 117 -13.92 1.00 -2.54
N GLU A 118 -13.88 0.45 -1.33
CA GLU A 118 -14.33 1.18 -0.13
C GLU A 118 -13.13 1.96 0.41
N ILE A 119 -13.21 3.29 0.43
CA ILE A 119 -12.13 4.16 0.94
C ILE A 119 -12.65 5.01 2.09
N LYS A 120 -11.93 4.98 3.21
CA LYS A 120 -12.24 5.73 4.41
C LYS A 120 -11.08 6.60 4.85
N CYS A 121 -11.41 7.66 5.56
CA CYS A 121 -10.48 8.59 6.18
C CYS A 121 -10.76 8.70 7.67
N LYS A 122 -9.70 8.77 8.48
CA LYS A 122 -9.82 9.07 9.92
C LYS A 122 -9.45 10.54 10.16
N ALA A 123 -10.38 11.30 10.71
CA ALA A 123 -10.13 12.68 11.08
C ALA A 123 -9.27 12.76 12.37
N LYS A 124 -8.15 13.49 12.29
CA LYS A 124 -7.37 14.04 13.43
C LYS A 124 -6.86 13.02 14.47
N GLU A 125 -5.83 12.24 14.13
CA GLU A 125 -4.89 11.69 15.12
C GLU A 125 -3.45 11.75 14.58
N ALA A 126 -2.52 12.35 15.35
CA ALA A 126 -1.13 12.56 14.92
C ALA A 126 -0.35 11.24 14.69
N ASN A 127 -0.70 10.17 15.41
CA ASN A 127 0.00 8.88 15.38
C ASN A 127 -0.44 7.97 14.22
N TYR A 128 -1.44 8.37 13.45
CA TYR A 128 -1.96 7.56 12.34
C TYR A 128 -1.10 7.64 11.08
N LYS A 129 -0.36 8.75 10.93
CA LYS A 129 0.48 9.08 9.77
C LYS A 129 1.56 8.05 9.44
N MET A 130 1.92 7.18 10.38
CA MET A 130 3.08 6.28 10.25
C MET A 130 2.70 4.83 9.91
N ARG A 131 1.42 4.48 9.85
CA ARG A 131 1.00 3.10 9.60
C ARG A 131 0.92 2.81 8.10
N LYS A 132 1.78 1.90 7.65
CA LYS A 132 1.88 1.47 6.24
C LYS A 132 1.82 -0.04 6.17
N PHE A 133 0.62 -0.57 5.90
CA PHE A 133 0.47 -2.01 5.72
C PHE A 133 -0.66 -2.37 4.76
N CYS A 134 -0.56 -3.56 4.20
CA CYS A 134 -1.56 -4.20 3.35
C CYS A 134 -1.76 -5.64 3.82
N LEU A 135 -3.01 -6.05 3.98
CA LEU A 135 -3.41 -7.41 4.30
C LEU A 135 -4.10 -8.01 3.07
N VAL A 136 -3.61 -9.16 2.63
CA VAL A 136 -4.19 -9.94 1.54
C VAL A 136 -4.90 -11.15 2.12
N ASP A 137 -6.19 -11.27 1.82
CA ASP A 137 -7.09 -12.33 2.30
C ASP A 137 -7.04 -12.57 3.82
N ASP A 138 -6.68 -11.55 4.60
CA ASP A 138 -6.41 -11.62 6.05
C ASP A 138 -5.37 -12.67 6.46
N LYS A 139 -4.51 -13.08 5.53
CA LYS A 139 -3.55 -14.19 5.70
C LYS A 139 -2.11 -13.80 5.41
N VAL A 140 -1.91 -12.79 4.57
CA VAL A 140 -0.59 -12.26 4.24
C VAL A 140 -0.56 -10.81 4.65
N LEU A 141 0.43 -10.44 5.45
CA LEU A 141 0.74 -9.07 5.85
C LEU A 141 1.92 -8.58 5.03
N MET A 142 1.78 -7.40 4.45
CA MET A 142 2.83 -6.61 3.83
C MET A 142 2.96 -5.32 4.64
N THR A 143 4.12 -5.02 5.22
CA THR A 143 4.33 -3.83 6.06
C THR A 143 5.76 -3.32 5.93
N GLY A 144 5.98 -2.02 6.10
CA GLY A 144 7.32 -1.44 6.00
C GLY A 144 7.31 0.06 5.86
N THR A 145 8.31 0.61 5.18
CA THR A 145 8.48 2.06 5.03
C THR A 145 7.96 2.59 3.69
N LEU A 146 7.74 1.70 2.72
CA LEU A 146 7.32 2.06 1.36
C LEU A 146 5.90 2.64 1.33
N ASP A 147 5.78 3.87 0.82
CA ASP A 147 4.49 4.49 0.50
C ASP A 147 3.99 4.06 -0.88
N TRP A 148 2.66 4.02 -1.06
CA TRP A 148 2.01 3.77 -2.36
C TRP A 148 1.79 5.05 -3.17
N GLY A 149 2.52 6.10 -2.81
CA GLY A 149 2.55 7.39 -3.48
C GLY A 149 3.75 7.61 -4.41
N ASN A 150 3.92 8.85 -4.87
CA ASN A 150 4.95 9.28 -5.80
C ASN A 150 6.37 9.39 -5.19
N ASP A 151 7.33 9.18 -6.10
CA ASP A 151 8.74 9.60 -6.21
C ASP A 151 9.72 9.55 -5.03
N ARG A 152 9.36 9.88 -3.79
CA ARG A 152 10.33 9.81 -2.67
C ARG A 152 10.72 8.40 -2.26
N SER A 153 9.98 7.39 -2.72
CA SER A 153 10.30 5.98 -2.51
C SER A 153 11.52 5.51 -3.31
N ALA A 154 11.85 6.16 -4.42
CA ALA A 154 13.01 5.83 -5.25
C ALA A 154 14.31 6.48 -4.74
N ASP A 155 14.22 7.66 -4.12
CA ASP A 155 15.38 8.36 -3.57
C ASP A 155 15.79 7.86 -2.18
N ASN A 156 14.86 7.24 -1.44
CA ASN A 156 15.11 6.71 -0.11
C ASN A 156 15.20 5.18 -0.11
N TRP A 157 15.97 4.63 0.81
CA TRP A 157 15.96 3.20 1.09
C TRP A 157 14.64 2.84 1.77
N ASN A 158 13.90 1.97 1.12
CA ASN A 158 12.63 1.46 1.64
C ASN A 158 12.68 -0.05 1.76
N TYR A 159 11.87 -0.59 2.66
CA TYR A 159 11.65 -2.03 2.72
C TYR A 159 10.18 -2.35 2.87
N VAL A 160 9.82 -3.56 2.43
CA VAL A 160 8.55 -4.20 2.70
C VAL A 160 8.84 -5.59 3.22
N TYR A 161 8.41 -5.85 4.45
CA TYR A 161 8.36 -7.18 5.03
C TYR A 161 7.03 -7.83 4.69
N ILE A 162 7.08 -9.02 4.10
CA ILE A 162 5.92 -9.79 3.67
C ILE A 162 5.92 -11.11 4.44
N THR A 163 4.82 -11.40 5.13
CA THR A 163 4.71 -12.55 6.00
C THR A 163 3.32 -13.15 6.03
N SER A 164 3.25 -14.48 6.11
CA SER A 164 2.00 -15.20 6.39
C SER A 164 1.99 -15.84 7.78
N LYS A 165 2.89 -15.42 8.68
CA LYS A 165 2.95 -15.89 10.07
C LYS A 165 1.76 -15.35 10.87
N PRO A 166 0.85 -16.21 11.37
CA PRO A 166 -0.35 -15.76 12.08
C PRO A 166 -0.05 -14.84 13.27
N GLU A 167 1.08 -15.05 13.94
CA GLU A 167 1.53 -14.29 15.10
C GLU A 167 1.74 -12.80 14.77
N LEU A 168 2.08 -12.50 13.51
CA LEU A 168 2.29 -11.14 13.01
C LEU A 168 1.07 -10.61 12.24
N VAL A 169 0.35 -11.47 11.53
CA VAL A 169 -0.84 -11.09 10.76
C VAL A 169 -2.01 -10.74 11.68
N GLN A 170 -2.27 -11.53 12.72
CA GLN A 170 -3.47 -11.38 13.56
C GLN A 170 -3.54 -10.05 14.33
N PRO A 171 -2.46 -9.55 14.95
CA PRO A 171 -2.47 -8.23 15.59
C PRO A 171 -2.81 -7.11 14.60
N VAL A 172 -2.13 -7.07 13.45
CA VAL A 172 -2.35 -6.03 12.42
C VAL A 172 -3.75 -6.12 11.81
N LYS A 173 -4.26 -7.33 11.61
CA LYS A 173 -5.65 -7.56 11.21
C LYS A 173 -6.64 -6.93 12.19
N ARG A 174 -6.49 -7.22 13.49
CA ARG A 174 -7.39 -6.64 14.51
C ARG A 174 -7.32 -5.12 14.51
N GLU A 175 -6.13 -4.58 14.40
CA GLU A 175 -5.92 -3.13 14.31
C GLU A 175 -6.61 -2.54 13.07
N PHE A 176 -6.48 -3.15 11.89
CA PHE A 176 -7.19 -2.72 10.68
C PHE A 176 -8.70 -2.65 10.88
N TYR A 177 -9.32 -3.70 11.43
CA TYR A 177 -10.79 -3.73 11.61
C TYR A 177 -11.28 -2.83 12.75
N GLN A 178 -10.45 -2.54 13.74
CA GLN A 178 -10.74 -1.50 14.72
C GLN A 178 -10.74 -0.13 14.03
N MET A 179 -9.65 0.19 13.37
CA MET A 179 -9.46 1.40 12.57
C MET A 179 -10.58 1.62 11.54
N TRP A 180 -10.99 0.56 10.83
CA TRP A 180 -12.05 0.60 9.83
C TRP A 180 -13.41 1.01 10.41
N ARG A 181 -13.70 0.58 11.65
CA ARG A 181 -14.94 0.94 12.38
C ARG A 181 -14.90 2.38 12.89
N GLU A 182 -13.73 2.88 13.24
CA GLU A 182 -13.53 4.25 13.73
C GLU A 182 -13.40 5.28 12.60
N SER A 183 -13.05 4.85 11.40
CA SER A 183 -12.90 5.71 10.22
C SER A 183 -14.25 6.02 9.54
N SER A 184 -14.33 7.21 8.95
CA SER A 184 -15.50 7.71 8.21
C SER A 184 -15.29 7.62 6.71
N ASP A 185 -16.36 7.51 5.94
CA ASP A 185 -16.27 7.56 4.49
C ASP A 185 -15.72 8.91 4.02
N ILE A 186 -14.94 8.90 2.94
CA ILE A 186 -14.40 10.14 2.38
C ILE A 186 -15.53 10.97 1.77
N LYS A 187 -15.53 12.27 2.06
CA LYS A 187 -16.42 13.23 1.41
C LYS A 187 -15.77 13.70 0.11
N PRO A 188 -16.53 13.92 -0.98
CA PRO A 188 -15.98 14.44 -2.22
C PRO A 188 -15.14 15.69 -1.96
N TYR A 189 -13.93 15.73 -2.52
CA TYR A 189 -13.10 16.92 -2.46
C TYR A 189 -13.77 18.05 -3.26
N ILE A 190 -14.22 19.09 -2.57
CA ILE A 190 -14.79 20.28 -3.22
C ILE A 190 -13.62 21.20 -3.56
N LYS A 191 -13.34 21.37 -4.86
CA LYS A 191 -12.40 22.40 -5.33
C LYS A 191 -12.88 23.76 -4.83
N SER A 192 -12.10 24.40 -3.97
CA SER A 192 -12.24 25.84 -3.78
C SER A 192 -11.83 26.50 -5.09
N THR A 193 -12.80 26.99 -5.86
CA THR A 193 -12.52 27.94 -6.93
C THR A 193 -11.79 29.14 -6.32
N PRO A 194 -10.71 29.65 -6.94
CA PRO A 194 -10.20 30.97 -6.60
C PRO A 194 -11.37 31.96 -6.78
N ARG A 195 -11.71 32.72 -5.76
CA ARG A 195 -12.68 33.81 -5.91
C ARG A 195 -12.03 34.87 -6.79
N GLU A 196 -12.57 35.08 -7.97
CA GLU A 196 -12.39 36.33 -8.72
C GLU A 196 -13.05 37.46 -7.93
N SER A 197 -12.37 38.00 -6.91
CA SER A 197 -12.82 39.23 -6.26
C SER A 197 -11.73 40.03 -5.55
N ASP A 198 -10.44 39.71 -5.73
CA ASP A 198 -9.36 40.51 -5.15
C ASP A 198 -8.58 41.20 -6.29
N ILE A 199 -9.29 42.01 -7.08
CA ILE A 199 -8.69 43.18 -7.75
C ILE A 199 -9.15 44.37 -6.92
N ASP A 200 -8.53 44.56 -5.76
CA ASP A 200 -8.58 45.84 -5.08
C ASP A 200 -7.32 46.62 -5.44
N ILE A 201 -7.56 47.70 -6.17
CA ILE A 201 -6.63 48.79 -6.46
C ILE A 201 -6.21 49.36 -5.10
N VAL A 202 -4.93 49.20 -4.74
CA VAL A 202 -4.35 49.92 -3.59
C VAL A 202 -3.76 51.22 -4.14
N ASP A 203 -4.47 52.30 -3.84
CA ASP A 203 -4.06 53.69 -4.01
C ASP A 203 -3.10 54.07 -2.87
N ASP A 204 -2.12 54.94 -3.18
CA ASP A 204 -1.11 55.47 -2.26
C ASP A 204 -1.73 56.32 -1.15
N ASN A 205 -1.19 56.22 0.08
CA ASN A 205 -0.67 57.33 0.92
C ASN A 205 -0.63 56.99 2.42
N ASP A 206 0.53 57.32 3.02
CA ASP A 206 0.78 57.85 4.38
C ASP A 206 0.45 56.97 5.61
N GLU A 207 1.18 56.94 6.72
CA GLU A 207 2.51 57.36 7.19
C GLU A 207 2.61 56.79 8.63
N ASP A 208 3.83 56.52 9.12
CA ASP A 208 4.22 56.33 10.54
C ASP A 208 3.63 55.16 11.36
N CYS A 209 4.42 54.30 12.02
CA CYS A 209 5.43 54.66 13.01
C CYS A 209 6.62 53.67 13.04
N LEU A 210 7.81 54.27 13.06
CA LEU A 210 9.12 53.75 13.49
C LEU A 210 9.12 53.48 15.03
N GLU A 211 9.97 52.70 15.73
CA GLU A 211 11.40 52.30 15.68
C GLU A 211 11.62 51.09 16.69
N PRO A 212 12.85 50.66 17.11
CA PRO A 212 13.93 50.02 16.33
C PRO A 212 14.60 48.80 17.03
N ASN A 213 15.34 48.01 16.23
CA ASN A 213 16.59 47.24 16.48
C ASN A 213 16.90 46.59 17.85
N LYS A 214 17.18 45.26 17.82
CA LYS A 214 18.43 44.73 18.39
C LYS A 214 18.90 43.39 17.79
N GLU A 215 20.01 43.51 17.06
CA GLU A 215 21.19 42.63 16.97
C GLU A 215 21.13 41.18 16.47
N LEU A 216 22.10 40.94 15.57
CA LEU A 216 22.49 39.75 14.86
C LEU A 216 23.74 39.18 15.56
N GLU A 217 23.68 37.97 16.13
CA GLU A 217 24.90 37.19 16.45
C GLU A 217 24.71 35.68 16.18
N THR A 218 25.39 35.23 15.13
CA THR A 218 26.18 34.00 14.94
C THR A 218 25.86 32.70 15.71
N SER A 219 25.49 31.66 14.95
CA SER A 219 26.21 30.37 14.81
C SER A 219 26.95 29.81 16.04
N VAL A 220 26.39 28.78 16.70
CA VAL A 220 27.15 27.67 17.31
C VAL A 220 26.30 26.38 17.31
N THR A 221 26.80 25.30 16.70
CA THR A 221 26.31 23.92 16.83
C THR A 221 26.81 23.29 18.14
N PRO A 222 26.00 22.52 18.90
CA PRO A 222 26.53 21.75 20.02
C PRO A 222 27.05 20.38 19.56
N GLU A 223 28.34 20.15 19.74
CA GLU A 223 28.94 18.81 19.78
C GLU A 223 28.41 18.04 21.00
N VAL A 224 28.02 16.78 20.78
CA VAL A 224 27.63 15.85 21.83
C VAL A 224 28.85 15.04 22.23
N PHE A 225 29.36 15.25 23.44
CA PHE A 225 30.33 14.38 24.08
C PHE A 225 29.62 13.14 24.63
N LEU A 226 30.18 11.96 24.33
CA LEU A 226 29.87 10.69 24.97
C LEU A 226 30.83 10.52 26.16
N GLU A 227 30.28 10.38 27.36
CA GLU A 227 30.91 9.68 28.48
C GLU A 227 30.26 8.31 28.65
#